data_AF-A0A2E3TRT9-F1
#
_entry.id   AF-A0A2E3TRT9-F1
#
_cell.length_a   1.000
_cell.length_b   1.000
_cell.length_c   1.000
_cell.angle_alpha   90.00
_cell.angle_beta   90.00
_cell.angle_gamma   90.00
#
_symmetry.space_group_name_H-M   'P 1'
#
loop_
_entity.id
_entity.type
_entity.pdbx_description
1 polymer ?
#
loop_
_entity_poly.entity_id
_entity_poly.type
_entity_poly.pdbx_seq_one_letter_code
_entity_poly.pdbx_strand_id
1 'polypeptide(L)'
;MLCVVASGWWIFLGASFISIGFGLWVLAERTADGRIAKNSYAGIRLPSTLKSEEAWIAGHRAARVDTQVGAMIMAITGACVAVTASNNELALLAVWVGTPLFSGAFFMSIYTANKAAKKCRPSSDTRK
;
A
#
# COMPACT_ATOMS: atom_id res chain seq x y z
N MET A 1 33.56 -25.44 3.99
CA MET A 1 32.32 -25.38 3.18
C MET A 1 31.15 -25.32 4.15
N LEU A 2 30.86 -24.12 4.67
CA LEU A 2 29.76 -23.94 5.64
C LEU A 2 28.46 -23.83 4.85
N CYS A 3 27.55 -24.77 5.07
CA CYS A 3 26.18 -24.72 4.57
C CYS A 3 25.54 -23.42 5.04
N VAL A 4 25.37 -22.48 4.11
CA VAL A 4 24.51 -21.32 4.31
C VAL A 4 23.07 -21.83 4.21
N VAL A 5 22.53 -22.30 5.33
CA VAL A 5 21.11 -22.60 5.42
C VAL A 5 20.40 -21.27 5.32
N ALA A 6 19.77 -21.00 4.18
CA ALA A 6 18.89 -19.84 4.02
C ALA A 6 17.94 -19.83 5.21
N SER A 7 17.96 -18.75 5.98
CA SER A 7 17.19 -18.72 7.20
C SER A 7 15.71 -18.58 6.78
N GLY A 8 14.93 -19.64 7.02
CA GLY A 8 13.59 -19.77 6.45
C GLY A 8 12.68 -18.57 6.76
N TRP A 9 12.95 -17.87 7.85
CA TRP A 9 12.25 -16.65 8.24
C TRP A 9 12.40 -15.49 7.25
N TRP A 10 13.51 -15.35 6.53
CA TRP A 10 13.63 -14.33 5.46
C TRP A 10 12.75 -14.65 4.27
N ILE A 11 12.66 -15.92 3.90
CA ILE A 11 11.77 -16.37 2.82
C ILE A 11 10.31 -16.11 3.21
N PHE A 12 9.94 -16.44 4.45
CA PHE A 12 8.60 -16.11 4.98
C PHE A 12 8.34 -14.60 5.01
N LEU A 13 9.31 -13.78 5.41
CA LEU A 13 9.18 -12.32 5.43
C LEU A 13 9.01 -11.75 4.01
N GLY A 14 9.86 -12.19 3.07
CA GLY A 14 9.78 -11.78 1.67
C GLY A 14 8.45 -12.17 1.02
N ALA A 15 7.99 -13.40 1.26
CA ALA A 15 6.68 -13.87 0.80
C ALA A 15 5.52 -13.06 1.41
N SER A 16 5.63 -12.68 2.68
CA SER A 16 4.64 -11.82 3.36
C SER A 16 4.59 -10.44 2.71
N PHE A 17 5.74 -9.84 2.40
CA PHE A 17 5.81 -8.52 1.75
C PHE A 17 5.20 -8.55 0.35
N ILE A 18 5.48 -9.60 -0.43
CA ILE A 18 4.88 -9.80 -1.76
C ILE A 18 3.35 -9.93 -1.64
N SER A 19 2.89 -10.75 -0.68
CA SER A 19 1.45 -10.97 -0.46
C SER A 19 0.73 -9.69 -0.07
N ILE A 20 1.33 -8.89 0.83
CA ILE A 20 0.79 -7.58 1.24
C ILE A 20 0.81 -6.60 0.07
N GLY A 21 1.91 -6.51 -0.68
CA GLY A 21 2.02 -5.66 -1.87
C GLY A 21 0.93 -5.98 -2.90
N PHE A 22 0.72 -7.26 -3.19
CA PHE A 22 -0.35 -7.70 -4.09
C PHE A 22 -1.74 -7.33 -3.55
N GLY A 23 -1.99 -7.53 -2.25
CA GLY A 23 -3.23 -7.13 -1.59
C GLY A 23 -3.50 -5.62 -1.71
N LEU A 24 -2.48 -4.79 -1.49
CA LEU A 24 -2.57 -3.33 -1.66
C LEU A 24 -2.87 -2.93 -3.10
N TRP A 25 -2.26 -3.61 -4.08
CA TRP A 25 -2.54 -3.37 -5.50
C TRP A 25 -4.00 -3.62 -5.84
N VAL A 26 -4.52 -4.79 -5.49
CA VAL A 26 -5.92 -5.17 -5.74
C VAL A 26 -6.87 -4.21 -5.02
N LEU A 27 -6.52 -3.81 -3.79
CA LEU A 27 -7.34 -2.90 -3.00
C LEU A 27 -7.39 -1.50 -3.62
N ALA A 28 -6.25 -0.97 -4.08
CA ALA A 28 -6.17 0.32 -4.76
C ALA A 28 -7.05 0.33 -6.03
N GLU A 29 -6.98 -0.75 -6.82
CA GLU A 29 -7.78 -0.90 -8.04
C GLU A 29 -9.28 -0.92 -7.71
N ARG A 30 -9.70 -1.80 -6.80
CA ARG A 30 -11.12 -1.99 -6.50
C ARG A 30 -11.77 -0.83 -5.74
N THR A 31 -11.00 -0.09 -4.95
CA THR A 31 -11.49 1.14 -4.29
C THR A 31 -11.58 2.30 -5.28
N ALA A 32 -10.61 2.45 -6.19
CA ALA A 32 -10.65 3.48 -7.23
C ALA A 32 -11.76 3.26 -8.27
N ASP A 33 -12.09 2.00 -8.57
CA ASP A 33 -13.19 1.62 -9.47
C ASP A 33 -14.57 1.69 -8.79
N GLY A 34 -14.63 2.03 -7.50
CA GLY A 34 -15.88 2.12 -6.73
C GLY A 34 -16.54 0.76 -6.44
N ARG A 35 -15.89 -0.36 -6.77
CA ARG A 35 -16.39 -1.71 -6.42
C ARG A 35 -16.36 -1.96 -4.91
N ILE A 36 -15.45 -1.31 -4.21
CA ILE A 36 -15.42 -1.26 -2.75
C ILE A 36 -16.01 0.07 -2.33
N ALA A 37 -17.27 0.02 -1.89
CA ALA A 37 -17.95 1.16 -1.29
C ALA A 37 -17.23 1.62 -0.01
N LYS A 38 -17.49 2.87 0.37
CA LYS A 38 -16.98 3.46 1.60
C LYS A 38 -17.21 2.54 2.80
N ASN A 39 -16.13 2.16 3.47
CA ASN A 39 -16.22 1.33 4.67
C ASN A 39 -15.09 1.61 5.68
N SER A 40 -15.28 1.14 6.90
CA SER A 40 -14.36 1.34 8.03
C SER A 40 -13.27 0.26 8.16
N TYR A 41 -13.12 -0.63 7.18
CA TYR A 41 -12.24 -1.82 7.16
C TYR A 41 -11.29 -1.92 5.95
N ALA A 42 -11.47 -1.17 4.86
CA ALA A 42 -10.59 -1.23 3.70
C ALA A 42 -10.19 0.18 3.20
N GLY A 43 -9.10 0.30 2.44
CA GLY A 43 -8.70 1.55 1.78
C GLY A 43 -8.08 2.63 2.69
N ILE A 44 -7.95 3.83 2.13
CA ILE A 44 -7.40 5.03 2.76
C ILE A 44 -8.52 5.72 3.54
N ARG A 45 -8.53 5.51 4.86
CA ARG A 45 -9.58 6.00 5.78
C ARG A 45 -9.18 7.33 6.43
N LEU A 46 -9.30 8.41 5.68
CA LEU A 46 -9.18 9.75 6.24
C LEU A 46 -10.57 10.34 6.48
N PRO A 47 -10.74 11.24 7.47
CA PRO A 47 -11.98 11.98 7.66
C PRO A 47 -12.45 12.70 6.37
N SER A 48 -11.50 13.11 5.52
CA SER A 48 -11.81 13.70 4.21
C SER A 48 -12.35 12.70 3.20
N THR A 49 -11.80 11.48 3.12
CA THR A 49 -12.26 10.44 2.17
C THR A 49 -13.56 9.76 2.62
N LEU A 50 -13.86 9.74 3.92
CA LEU A 50 -15.10 9.15 4.46
C LEU A 50 -16.31 10.11 4.44
N LYS A 51 -16.09 11.38 4.09
CA LYS A 51 -17.12 12.43 4.16
C LYS A 51 -18.30 12.19 3.21
N SER A 52 -18.04 11.72 2.00
CA SER A 52 -19.05 11.37 1.00
C SER A 52 -18.53 10.25 0.10
N GLU A 53 -19.42 9.55 -0.60
CA GLU A 53 -19.01 8.51 -1.56
C GLU A 53 -18.17 9.10 -2.71
N GLU A 54 -18.50 10.32 -3.12
CA GLU A 54 -17.73 11.07 -4.11
C GLU A 54 -16.31 11.37 -3.63
N ALA A 55 -16.15 11.77 -2.36
CA ALA A 55 -14.84 12.01 -1.76
C ALA A 55 -14.04 10.72 -1.58
N TRP A 56 -14.72 9.60 -1.32
CA TRP A 56 -14.13 8.27 -1.26
C TRP A 56 -13.53 7.88 -2.62
N ILE A 57 -14.33 7.90 -3.68
CA ILE A 57 -13.88 7.51 -5.03
C ILE A 57 -12.82 8.48 -5.54
N ALA A 58 -13.01 9.80 -5.37
CA ALA A 58 -12.04 10.80 -5.83
C ALA A 58 -10.67 10.66 -5.12
N GLY A 59 -10.69 10.42 -3.80
CA GLY A 59 -9.49 10.18 -3.02
C GLY A 59 -8.75 8.92 -3.47
N HIS A 60 -9.46 7.79 -3.61
CA HIS A 60 -8.85 6.53 -4.02
C HIS A 60 -8.40 6.52 -5.48
N ARG A 61 -9.11 7.20 -6.37
CA ARG A 61 -8.70 7.36 -7.77
C ARG A 61 -7.43 8.20 -7.90
N ALA A 62 -7.30 9.27 -7.13
CA ALA A 62 -6.09 10.08 -7.11
C ALA A 62 -4.89 9.32 -6.51
N ALA A 63 -5.15 8.55 -5.46
CA ALA A 63 -4.12 7.78 -4.76
C ALA A 63 -3.77 6.45 -5.43
N ARG A 64 -4.54 6.01 -6.44
CA ARG A 64 -4.38 4.70 -7.11
C ARG A 64 -2.96 4.46 -7.58
N VAL A 65 -2.40 5.40 -8.35
CA VAL A 65 -1.04 5.27 -8.90
C VAL A 65 0.00 5.25 -7.78
N ASP A 66 -0.15 6.11 -6.77
CA ASP A 66 0.77 6.16 -5.64
C ASP A 66 0.74 4.86 -4.80
N THR A 67 -0.46 4.30 -4.57
CA THR A 67 -0.62 3.01 -3.87
C THR A 67 -0.06 1.87 -4.70
N GLN A 68 -0.25 1.88 -6.02
CA GLN A 68 0.32 0.86 -6.93
C GLN A 68 1.85 0.92 -6.95
N VAL A 69 2.44 2.11 -6.98
CA VAL A 69 3.90 2.30 -6.87
C VAL A 69 4.40 1.78 -5.53
N GLY A 70 3.73 2.12 -4.42
CA GLY A 70 4.06 1.59 -3.10
C GLY A 70 3.96 0.05 -3.04
N ALA A 71 2.88 -0.52 -3.58
CA ALA A 71 2.70 -1.96 -3.68
C ALA A 71 3.81 -2.64 -4.48
N MET A 72 4.24 -2.03 -5.59
CA MET A 72 5.34 -2.54 -6.41
C MET A 72 6.69 -2.48 -5.68
N ILE A 73 6.99 -1.36 -5.00
CA ILE A 73 8.21 -1.23 -4.17
C ILE A 73 8.22 -2.31 -3.09
N MET A 74 7.08 -2.56 -2.43
CA MET A 74 6.97 -3.60 -1.41
C MET A 74 7.20 -5.00 -2.00
N ALA A 75 6.61 -5.29 -3.16
CA ALA A 75 6.78 -6.58 -3.82
C ALA A 75 8.23 -6.82 -4.27
N ILE A 76 8.88 -5.81 -4.87
CA ILE A 76 10.30 -5.87 -5.25
C ILE A 76 11.18 -6.05 -4.01
N THR A 77 10.90 -5.30 -2.93
CA THR A 77 11.61 -5.45 -1.66
C THR A 77 11.47 -6.87 -1.11
N GLY A 78 10.26 -7.43 -1.11
CA GLY A 78 10.00 -8.80 -0.67
C GLY A 78 10.73 -9.84 -1.53
N ALA A 79 10.78 -9.65 -2.85
CA ALA A 79 11.54 -10.50 -3.76
C ALA A 79 13.05 -10.43 -3.49
N CYS A 80 13.59 -9.22 -3.30
CA CYS A 80 14.99 -9.03 -2.92
C CYS A 80 15.33 -9.74 -1.62
N VAL A 81 14.49 -9.59 -0.59
CA VAL A 81 14.67 -10.26 0.72
C VAL A 81 14.63 -11.79 0.59
N ALA A 82 13.74 -12.33 -0.25
CA ALA A 82 13.67 -13.77 -0.48
C ALA A 82 14.89 -14.31 -1.23
N VAL A 83 15.39 -13.56 -2.23
CA VAL A 83 16.58 -13.95 -3.01
C VAL A 83 17.87 -13.84 -2.17
N THR A 84 17.95 -12.85 -1.30
CA THR A 84 19.12 -12.65 -0.42
C THR A 84 19.01 -13.40 0.91
N ALA A 85 18.06 -14.32 1.07
CA ALA A 85 17.82 -15.08 2.30
C ALA A 85 19.03 -15.93 2.78
N SER A 86 19.99 -16.19 1.90
CA SER A 86 21.26 -16.84 2.23
C SER A 86 22.26 -15.87 2.91
N ASN A 87 22.12 -14.56 2.73
CA ASN A 87 23.01 -13.55 3.31
C ASN A 87 22.21 -12.53 4.14
N ASN A 88 22.32 -12.67 5.47
CA ASN A 88 21.60 -11.82 6.41
C ASN A 88 21.88 -10.32 6.24
N GLU A 89 23.10 -9.92 5.88
CA GLU A 89 23.46 -8.51 5.71
C GLU A 89 22.74 -7.91 4.49
N LEU A 90 22.71 -8.65 3.38
CA LEU A 90 22.01 -8.24 2.16
C LEU A 90 20.49 -8.21 2.35
N ALA A 91 19.93 -9.17 3.09
CA ALA A 91 18.51 -9.18 3.44
C ALA A 91 18.14 -7.98 4.34
N LEU A 92 18.97 -7.66 5.35
CA LEU A 92 18.80 -6.48 6.18
C LEU A 92 18.87 -5.19 5.37
N LEU A 93 19.87 -5.05 4.49
CA LEU A 93 20.00 -3.88 3.61
C LEU A 93 18.77 -3.71 2.72
N ALA A 94 18.24 -4.79 2.15
CA ALA A 94 17.02 -4.74 1.35
C ALA A 94 15.82 -4.22 2.16
N VAL A 95 15.67 -4.65 3.42
CA VAL A 95 14.62 -4.13 4.31
C VAL A 95 14.84 -2.66 4.65
N TRP A 96 16.07 -2.27 4.99
CA TRP A 96 16.42 -0.89 5.36
C TRP A 96 16.26 0.10 4.20
N VAL A 97 16.43 -0.35 2.96
CA VAL A 97 16.23 0.49 1.76
C VAL A 97 14.76 0.45 1.32
N GLY A 98 14.15 -0.74 1.30
CA GLY A 98 12.79 -0.92 0.81
C GLY A 98 11.73 -0.29 1.72
N THR A 99 11.91 -0.36 3.04
CA THR A 99 10.91 0.15 4.00
C THR A 99 10.75 1.68 3.95
N PRO A 100 11.81 2.50 3.90
CA PRO A 100 11.68 3.95 3.72
C PRO A 100 11.10 4.32 2.34
N LEU A 101 11.47 3.61 1.28
CA LEU A 101 10.91 3.83 -0.06
C LEU A 101 9.40 3.57 -0.09
N PHE A 102 8.98 2.44 0.49
CA PHE A 102 7.56 2.12 0.65
C PHE A 102 6.83 3.17 1.48
N SER A 103 7.43 3.58 2.61
CA SER A 103 6.85 4.58 3.51
C SER A 103 6.64 5.91 2.78
N GLY A 104 7.62 6.35 1.98
CA GLY A 104 7.52 7.56 1.18
C GLY A 104 6.36 7.51 0.17
N ALA A 105 6.24 6.42 -0.59
CA ALA A 105 5.13 6.21 -1.51
C ALA A 105 3.77 6.16 -0.78
N PHE A 106 3.74 5.54 0.39
CA PHE A 106 2.53 5.44 1.21
C PHE A 106 2.06 6.81 1.73
N PHE A 107 2.99 7.64 2.22
CA PHE A 107 2.66 9.01 2.64
C PHE A 107 2.20 9.88 1.48
N MET A 108 2.80 9.73 0.29
CA MET A 108 2.33 10.42 -0.92
C MET A 108 0.90 10.01 -1.27
N SER A 109 0.59 8.72 -1.23
CA SER A 109 -0.75 8.19 -1.46
C SER A 109 -1.79 8.76 -0.48
N ILE A 110 -1.43 8.89 0.80
CA ILE A 110 -2.28 9.55 1.80
C ILE A 110 -2.49 11.03 1.46
N TYR A 111 -1.42 11.73 1.08
CA TYR A 111 -1.48 13.15 0.75
C TYR A 111 -2.35 13.42 -0.47
N THR A 112 -2.19 12.65 -1.56
CA THR A 112 -2.97 12.80 -2.80
C THR A 112 -4.43 12.44 -2.56
N ALA A 113 -4.71 11.37 -1.81
CA ALA A 113 -6.08 11.03 -1.38
C ALA A 113 -6.73 12.18 -0.61
N ASN A 114 -6.03 12.74 0.38
CA ASN A 114 -6.57 13.83 1.21
C ASN A 114 -6.82 15.10 0.41
N LYS A 115 -5.87 15.46 -0.46
CA LYS A 115 -5.97 16.63 -1.34
C LYS A 115 -7.14 16.51 -2.32
N ALA A 116 -7.36 15.34 -2.90
CA ALA A 116 -8.48 15.09 -3.81
C ALA A 116 -9.82 15.08 -3.06
N ALA A 117 -9.91 14.37 -1.93
CA ALA A 117 -11.13 14.27 -1.15
C ALA A 117 -11.61 15.63 -0.60
N LYS A 118 -10.69 16.51 -0.18
CA LYS A 118 -11.04 17.87 0.26
C LYS A 118 -11.63 18.76 -0.84
N LYS A 119 -11.40 18.45 -2.12
CA LYS A 119 -12.00 19.19 -3.24
C LYS A 119 -13.46 18.81 -3.49
N CYS A 120 -13.90 17.65 -3.00
CA CYS A 120 -15.29 17.23 -3.08
C CYS A 120 -16.12 17.98 -2.02
N ARG A 121 -17.22 18.60 -2.46
CA ARG A 121 -18.20 19.20 -1.55
C ARG A 121 -18.94 18.08 -0.79
N PRO A 122 -19.43 18.33 0.44
CA PRO A 122 -20.37 17.41 1.07
C PRO A 122 -21.61 17.24 0.17
N SER A 123 -21.99 16.00 -0.11
CA SER A 123 -23.28 15.69 -0.73
C SER A 123 -24.40 16.16 0.20
N SER A 124 -25.43 16.79 -0.35
CA SER A 124 -26.60 17.33 0.36
C SER A 124 -27.52 16.27 1.01
N ASP A 125 -27.05 15.03 1.15
CA ASP A 125 -27.85 13.85 1.52
C ASP A 125 -27.97 13.63 3.04
N THR A 126 -27.49 14.58 3.86
CA THR A 126 -27.74 14.61 5.32
C THR A 126 -28.99 15.42 5.67
N ARG A 127 -30.00 15.44 4.81
CA ARG A 127 -31.34 15.93 5.14
C ARG A 127 -32.32 14.75 5.13
N LYS A 128 -32.22 13.89 6.14
CA LYS A 128 -33.31 13.04 6.59
C LYS A 128 -33.36 13.10 8.11
#